data_AF-X0S2K7-F1
#
_entry.id   AF-X0S2K7-F1
#
_cell.length_a   1.000
_cell.length_b   1.000
_cell.length_c   1.000
_cell.angle_alpha   90.00
_cell.angle_beta   90.00
_cell.angle_gamma   90.00
#
_symmetry.space_group_name_H-M   'P 1'
#
loop_
_entity.id
_entity.type
_entity.pdbx_description
1 polymer ?
#
loop_
_entity_poly.entity_id
_entity_poly.type
_entity_poly.pdbx_seq_one_letter_code
_entity_poly.pdbx_strand_id
1 'polypeptide(L)'
;AQVTIDSTDQYQGTVSTVSSTNTNILTVANPTSTPALTPVMGSVAAANTGLVTGGDVNTAIQAALTGLVEFKGGYNATTNTPVLDSRGTQIAAAVGDYYVVTAAGTFYGEVVEIGDSLICQTATSSGTGSLSDWVTVQSNIGIATTTTPGIASFPTAGGLSINASGEVSAPDFSGTGPGLVPDASAVTGDKFLKRDGSWAAGPVTNVSSVATGNGLLGGPITSTGTISPDYTSANNIILSAANGTTDTLADADDILFSVGNNVKYGNLSQLKAYIGAGTGTVTGSGTTNTIPVFSSSTAVGDSIIAQDAGATVATVSGALTTTGTLTIPSITDSAASTGTSGQVLTAGSGGAVTWGTAAASYTKWVLTGDAGTPQDILDTESATISSGNTAITTSAGSTRTLTITS
;
A
#
# COMPACT_ATOMS: atom_id res chain seq x y z
N ALA A 1 -105.87 -4.47 64.61
CA ALA A 1 -105.59 -4.25 66.05
C ALA A 1 -106.90 -3.89 66.72
N GLN A 2 -107.39 -4.75 67.60
CA GLN A 2 -108.62 -4.52 68.36
C GLN A 2 -108.27 -3.55 69.50
N VAL A 3 -108.84 -2.34 69.49
CA VAL A 3 -108.75 -1.44 70.64
C VAL A 3 -109.80 -1.91 71.64
N THR A 4 -109.36 -2.57 72.71
CA THR A 4 -110.22 -2.97 73.83
C THR A 4 -110.42 -1.76 74.72
N ILE A 5 -111.65 -1.28 74.85
CA ILE A 5 -112.05 -0.31 75.88
C ILE A 5 -112.63 -1.13 77.03
N ASP A 6 -111.98 -1.13 78.18
CA ASP A 6 -112.52 -1.72 79.39
C ASP A 6 -113.53 -0.73 80.00
N SER A 7 -114.80 -0.91 79.67
CA SER A 7 -115.91 -0.14 80.23
C SER A 7 -116.66 -1.03 81.20
N THR A 8 -116.83 -0.58 82.44
CA THR A 8 -117.61 -1.32 83.46
C THR A 8 -119.13 -1.18 83.27
N ASP A 9 -119.60 -0.55 82.19
CA ASP A 9 -121.02 -0.35 81.91
C ASP A 9 -121.55 -1.28 80.79
N GLN A 10 -122.85 -1.60 80.87
CA GLN A 10 -123.50 -2.82 80.37
C GLN A 10 -123.63 -2.97 78.83
N TYR A 11 -123.01 -2.10 78.03
CA TYR A 11 -123.12 -2.09 76.57
C TYR A 11 -121.76 -2.35 75.92
N GLN A 12 -121.48 -3.63 75.60
CA GLN A 12 -120.30 -4.05 74.85
C GLN A 12 -120.44 -3.67 73.37
N GLY A 13 -120.05 -2.44 73.01
CA GLY A 13 -119.94 -2.00 71.62
C GLY A 13 -118.51 -2.14 71.09
N THR A 14 -118.34 -2.75 69.91
CA THR A 14 -117.07 -2.71 69.16
C THR A 14 -116.82 -1.31 68.62
N VAL A 15 -115.63 -0.74 68.86
CA VAL A 15 -115.23 0.53 68.24
C VAL A 15 -114.95 0.29 66.76
N SER A 16 -115.84 0.79 65.90
CA SER A 16 -115.74 0.59 64.45
C SER A 16 -114.82 1.59 63.75
N THR A 17 -114.62 2.79 64.31
CA THR A 17 -113.74 3.84 63.75
C THR A 17 -113.12 4.71 64.85
N VAL A 18 -111.84 5.07 64.67
CA VAL A 18 -111.17 6.15 65.42
C VAL A 18 -110.79 7.20 64.39
N SER A 19 -111.34 8.41 64.48
CA SER A 19 -110.99 9.53 63.58
C SER A 19 -110.24 10.61 64.34
N SER A 20 -109.17 11.14 63.74
CA SER A 20 -108.50 12.36 64.16
C SER A 20 -108.55 13.35 63.00
N THR A 21 -108.70 14.64 63.31
CA THR A 21 -108.67 15.71 62.30
C THR A 21 -107.24 16.03 61.85
N ASN A 22 -106.22 15.52 62.56
CA ASN A 22 -104.83 15.57 62.17
C ASN A 22 -104.30 14.14 62.01
N THR A 23 -103.94 13.77 60.79
CA THR A 23 -103.42 12.44 60.44
C THR A 23 -102.13 12.05 61.16
N ASN A 24 -101.47 13.01 61.83
CA ASN A 24 -100.20 12.80 62.52
C ASN A 24 -100.33 12.75 64.05
N ILE A 25 -101.53 13.00 64.62
CA ILE A 25 -101.71 13.12 66.07
C ILE A 25 -102.95 12.34 66.54
N LEU A 26 -102.78 11.46 67.53
CA LEU A 26 -103.86 10.86 68.30
C LEU A 26 -103.98 11.58 69.65
N THR A 27 -105.08 12.30 69.86
CA THR A 27 -105.31 13.08 71.09
C THR A 27 -106.20 12.29 72.05
N VAL A 28 -105.74 12.07 73.30
CA VAL A 28 -106.55 11.48 74.38
C VAL A 28 -106.99 12.62 75.31
N ALA A 29 -108.29 12.91 75.37
CA ALA A 29 -108.84 14.01 76.15
C ALA A 29 -109.44 13.53 77.49
N ASN A 30 -109.32 14.38 78.52
CA ASN A 30 -109.83 14.19 79.88
C ASN A 30 -109.35 12.95 80.67
N PRO A 31 -108.03 12.67 80.75
CA PRO A 31 -107.57 11.55 81.54
C PRO A 31 -107.40 11.96 83.03
N THR A 32 -107.78 11.09 83.96
CA THR A 32 -107.58 11.29 85.40
C THR A 32 -106.20 10.79 85.89
N SER A 33 -105.34 10.32 84.98
CA SER A 33 -103.93 9.99 85.17
C SER A 33 -103.17 10.07 83.82
N THR A 34 -101.84 10.02 83.80
CA THR A 34 -101.05 10.13 82.57
C THR A 34 -101.43 9.03 81.56
N PRO A 35 -101.98 9.37 80.38
CA PRO A 35 -102.37 8.35 79.40
C PRO A 35 -101.14 7.66 78.81
N ALA A 36 -101.00 6.36 79.07
CA ALA A 36 -99.95 5.53 78.51
C ALA A 36 -100.39 4.94 77.17
N LEU A 37 -100.05 5.61 76.07
CA LEU A 37 -100.13 5.01 74.75
C LEU A 37 -98.90 4.11 74.57
N THR A 38 -99.08 2.80 74.71
CA THR A 38 -98.02 1.82 74.43
C THR A 38 -98.19 1.36 72.98
N PRO A 39 -97.42 1.88 72.01
CA PRO A 39 -97.50 1.38 70.65
C PRO A 39 -97.13 -0.10 70.65
N VAL A 40 -98.09 -0.96 70.29
CA VAL A 40 -97.79 -2.37 69.99
C VAL A 40 -97.07 -2.37 68.66
N MET A 41 -95.74 -2.38 68.72
CA MET A 41 -94.86 -2.48 67.56
C MET A 41 -94.99 -3.87 66.94
N GLY A 42 -96.08 -4.11 66.20
CA GLY A 42 -96.07 -5.12 65.15
C GLY A 42 -95.13 -4.68 64.03
N SER A 43 -94.54 -5.64 63.32
CA SER A 43 -93.68 -5.39 62.15
C SER A 43 -94.26 -4.29 61.24
N VAL A 44 -93.46 -3.26 60.95
CA VAL A 44 -93.86 -2.20 60.00
C VAL A 44 -94.04 -2.87 58.63
N ALA A 45 -95.25 -2.79 58.08
CA ALA A 45 -95.55 -3.39 56.78
C ALA A 45 -94.74 -2.72 55.66
N ALA A 46 -94.19 -3.52 54.74
CA ALA A 46 -93.22 -3.17 53.71
C ALA A 46 -93.61 -2.05 52.71
N ALA A 47 -94.79 -1.44 52.84
CA ALA A 47 -95.31 -0.43 51.91
C ALA A 47 -95.37 1.00 52.50
N ASN A 48 -94.84 1.24 53.71
CA ASN A 48 -94.90 2.55 54.33
C ASN A 48 -93.69 3.44 53.92
N THR A 49 -93.91 4.40 53.04
CA THR A 49 -92.86 5.27 52.46
C THR A 49 -92.36 6.37 53.41
N GLY A 50 -92.94 6.52 54.59
CA GLY A 50 -92.60 7.57 55.55
C GLY A 50 -91.69 7.15 56.72
N LEU A 51 -91.37 5.86 56.85
CA LEU A 51 -90.54 5.34 57.96
C LEU A 51 -89.42 4.49 57.38
N VAL A 52 -88.18 4.97 57.48
CA VAL A 52 -86.98 4.23 57.06
C VAL A 52 -86.64 3.20 58.15
N THR A 53 -86.55 1.92 57.80
CA THR A 53 -86.09 0.89 58.73
C THR A 53 -84.56 0.90 58.84
N GLY A 54 -83.98 0.34 59.91
CA GLY A 54 -82.53 0.16 60.01
C GLY A 54 -81.93 -0.65 58.85
N GLY A 55 -82.71 -1.54 58.25
CA GLY A 55 -82.31 -2.33 57.07
C GLY A 55 -82.24 -1.49 55.78
N ASP A 56 -83.13 -0.51 55.61
CA ASP A 56 -83.10 0.41 54.47
C ASP A 56 -81.90 1.35 54.56
N VAL A 57 -81.59 1.85 55.77
CA VAL A 57 -80.36 2.64 56.03
C VAL A 57 -79.12 1.81 55.72
N ASN A 58 -79.07 0.56 56.19
CA ASN A 58 -77.95 -0.33 55.92
C ASN A 58 -77.80 -0.59 54.41
N THR A 59 -78.90 -0.83 53.69
CA THR A 59 -78.89 -1.05 52.24
C THR A 59 -78.37 0.18 51.48
N ALA A 60 -78.80 1.39 51.86
CA ALA A 60 -78.35 2.63 51.25
C ALA A 60 -76.86 2.92 51.52
N ILE A 61 -76.38 2.66 52.75
CA ILE A 61 -74.95 2.80 53.11
C ILE A 61 -74.10 1.80 52.30
N GLN A 62 -74.54 0.54 52.22
CA GLN A 62 -73.81 -0.48 51.47
C GLN A 62 -73.77 -0.16 49.97
N ALA A 63 -74.86 0.37 49.39
CA ALA A 63 -74.88 0.82 48.00
C ALA A 63 -74.02 2.07 47.72
N ALA A 64 -73.79 2.91 48.74
CA ALA A 64 -72.88 4.06 48.63
C ALA A 64 -71.39 3.66 48.71
N LEU A 65 -71.09 2.51 49.33
CA LEU A 65 -69.72 2.00 49.49
C LEU A 65 -69.17 1.24 48.26
N THR A 66 -70.01 0.82 47.32
CA THR A 66 -69.64 -0.02 46.16
C THR A 66 -68.84 0.69 45.05
N GLY A 67 -67.95 1.63 45.41
CA GLY A 67 -67.05 2.32 44.47
C GLY A 67 -65.60 2.47 44.97
N LEU A 68 -65.26 1.87 46.12
CA LEU A 68 -63.91 1.88 46.69
C LEU A 68 -63.21 0.55 46.43
N VAL A 69 -61.93 0.62 46.07
CA VAL A 69 -61.04 -0.54 46.08
C VAL A 69 -60.65 -0.81 47.54
N GLU A 70 -60.97 -2.00 48.06
CA GLU A 70 -60.66 -2.40 49.43
C GLU A 70 -59.38 -3.25 49.44
N PHE A 71 -58.28 -2.73 50.00
CA PHE A 71 -57.05 -3.51 50.11
C PHE A 71 -57.19 -4.61 51.15
N LYS A 72 -57.16 -5.87 50.70
CA LYS A 72 -57.31 -7.07 51.52
C LYS A 72 -55.98 -7.67 51.96
N GLY A 73 -54.88 -7.31 51.30
CA GLY A 73 -53.52 -7.71 51.68
C GLY A 73 -52.72 -8.34 50.56
N GLY A 74 -51.73 -9.16 50.94
CA GLY A 74 -50.86 -9.86 50.01
C GLY A 74 -51.45 -11.17 49.50
N TYR A 75 -51.21 -11.50 48.23
CA TYR A 75 -51.51 -12.79 47.61
C TYR A 75 -50.22 -13.53 47.25
N ASN A 76 -50.01 -14.72 47.80
CA ASN A 76 -48.92 -15.60 47.39
C ASN A 76 -49.40 -16.49 46.23
N ALA A 77 -48.95 -16.20 45.01
CA ALA A 77 -49.37 -16.92 43.81
C ALA A 77 -48.69 -18.30 43.69
N THR A 78 -47.62 -18.58 44.43
CA THR A 78 -47.01 -19.91 44.51
C THR A 78 -47.90 -20.88 45.29
N THR A 79 -48.41 -20.44 46.44
CA THR A 79 -49.19 -21.28 47.38
C THR A 79 -50.70 -21.05 47.30
N ASN A 80 -51.16 -20.14 46.45
CA ASN A 80 -52.55 -19.68 46.36
C ASN A 80 -53.08 -19.25 47.75
N THR A 81 -52.43 -18.26 48.37
CA THR A 81 -52.77 -17.84 49.75
C THR A 81 -52.93 -16.32 49.84
N PRO A 82 -54.11 -15.79 50.22
CA PRO A 82 -55.38 -16.52 50.43
C PRO A 82 -55.83 -17.28 49.17
N VAL A 83 -56.69 -18.28 49.32
CA VAL A 83 -57.12 -19.16 48.21
C VAL A 83 -58.04 -18.37 47.28
N LEU A 84 -57.48 -17.62 46.34
CA LEU A 84 -58.23 -16.74 45.42
C LEU A 84 -58.54 -17.41 44.08
N ASP A 85 -57.80 -18.46 43.70
CA ASP A 85 -58.03 -19.22 42.47
C ASP A 85 -58.41 -20.70 42.69
N SER A 86 -58.69 -21.41 41.61
CA SER A 86 -59.20 -22.79 41.61
C SER A 86 -58.25 -23.86 42.16
N ARG A 87 -57.03 -23.51 42.58
CA ARG A 87 -56.10 -24.41 43.28
C ARG A 87 -56.48 -24.55 44.76
N GLY A 88 -57.71 -25.00 45.01
CA GLY A 88 -58.31 -25.13 46.34
C GLY A 88 -59.76 -24.65 46.36
N THR A 89 -60.40 -24.67 47.54
CA THR A 89 -61.71 -24.04 47.73
C THR A 89 -61.53 -22.55 47.88
N GLN A 90 -61.83 -21.81 46.81
CA GLN A 90 -61.68 -20.35 46.78
C GLN A 90 -62.47 -19.69 47.90
N ILE A 91 -61.91 -18.63 48.49
CA ILE A 91 -62.66 -17.73 49.37
C ILE A 91 -63.65 -16.90 48.54
N ALA A 92 -64.73 -16.44 49.18
CA ALA A 92 -65.62 -15.47 48.54
C ALA A 92 -64.90 -14.12 48.41
N ALA A 93 -65.05 -13.45 47.26
CA ALA A 93 -64.50 -12.12 47.01
C ALA A 93 -65.63 -11.15 46.62
N ALA A 94 -65.60 -9.95 47.19
CA ALA A 94 -66.54 -8.88 46.87
C ALA A 94 -66.00 -8.00 45.74
N VAL A 95 -66.90 -7.34 45.00
CA VAL A 95 -66.48 -6.32 44.03
C VAL A 95 -65.66 -5.24 44.76
N GLY A 96 -64.47 -4.96 44.24
CA GLY A 96 -63.54 -3.99 44.81
C GLY A 96 -62.46 -4.58 45.72
N ASP A 97 -62.52 -5.87 46.08
CA ASP A 97 -61.43 -6.52 46.84
C ASP A 97 -60.11 -6.46 46.05
N TYR A 98 -59.05 -5.96 46.68
CA TYR A 98 -57.74 -5.73 46.07
C TYR A 98 -56.61 -6.42 46.82
N TYR A 99 -55.80 -7.16 46.07
CA TYR A 99 -54.64 -7.89 46.57
C TYR A 99 -53.39 -7.51 45.78
N VAL A 100 -52.24 -7.55 46.45
CA VAL A 100 -50.93 -7.38 45.79
C VAL A 100 -50.16 -8.70 45.86
N VAL A 101 -49.60 -9.14 44.74
CA VAL A 101 -48.84 -10.39 44.68
C VAL A 101 -47.54 -10.25 45.48
N THR A 102 -47.33 -11.11 46.48
CA THR A 102 -46.15 -11.12 47.35
C THR A 102 -45.14 -12.21 47.01
N ALA A 103 -45.55 -13.21 46.24
CA ALA A 103 -44.68 -14.25 45.68
C ALA A 103 -45.18 -14.64 44.28
N ALA A 104 -44.28 -14.72 43.31
CA ALA A 104 -44.61 -15.03 41.92
C ALA A 104 -45.19 -16.44 41.75
N GLY A 105 -46.03 -16.63 40.74
CA GLY A 105 -46.67 -17.92 40.48
C GLY A 105 -47.76 -17.78 39.44
N THR A 106 -48.87 -18.49 39.65
CA THR A 106 -50.02 -18.42 38.74
C THR A 106 -51.24 -17.87 39.45
N PHE A 107 -52.15 -17.21 38.73
CA PHE A 107 -53.49 -16.85 39.17
C PHE A 107 -54.49 -17.27 38.09
N TYR A 108 -55.33 -18.28 38.34
CA TYR A 108 -56.20 -18.91 37.33
C TYR A 108 -55.47 -19.35 36.03
N GLY A 109 -54.18 -19.67 36.13
CA GLY A 109 -53.34 -20.08 35.00
C GLY A 109 -52.56 -18.95 34.31
N GLU A 110 -52.87 -17.68 34.58
CA GLU A 110 -52.02 -16.55 34.17
C GLU A 110 -50.79 -16.47 35.07
N VAL A 111 -49.63 -16.20 34.49
CA VAL A 111 -48.40 -15.93 35.26
C VAL A 111 -48.52 -14.53 35.86
N VAL A 112 -48.30 -14.43 37.17
CA VAL A 112 -48.27 -13.16 37.90
C VAL A 112 -46.95 -13.02 38.66
N GLU A 113 -46.38 -11.83 38.66
CA GLU A 113 -45.11 -11.49 39.28
C GLU A 113 -45.31 -10.74 40.60
N ILE A 114 -44.25 -10.68 41.43
CA ILE A 114 -44.29 -9.95 42.69
C ILE A 114 -44.56 -8.47 42.39
N GLY A 115 -45.57 -7.90 43.04
CA GLY A 115 -45.98 -6.51 42.86
C GLY A 115 -47.20 -6.32 41.94
N ASP A 116 -47.66 -7.36 41.24
CA ASP A 116 -48.88 -7.29 40.47
C ASP A 116 -50.11 -7.05 41.34
N SER A 117 -51.08 -6.36 40.76
CA SER A 117 -52.30 -5.92 41.41
C SER A 117 -53.51 -6.72 40.93
N LEU A 118 -54.25 -7.34 41.84
CA LEU A 118 -55.42 -8.17 41.55
C LEU A 118 -56.66 -7.51 42.15
N ILE A 119 -57.62 -7.12 41.32
CA ILE A 119 -58.84 -6.42 41.75
C ILE A 119 -60.06 -7.23 41.33
N CYS A 120 -60.91 -7.61 42.28
CA CYS A 120 -62.15 -8.34 42.00
C CYS A 120 -63.17 -7.38 41.36
N GLN A 121 -63.56 -7.61 40.10
CA GLN A 121 -64.53 -6.79 39.37
C GLN A 121 -65.96 -7.33 39.44
N THR A 122 -66.14 -8.63 39.71
CA THR A 122 -67.45 -9.27 39.90
C THR A 122 -67.43 -10.07 41.19
N ALA A 123 -68.44 -9.92 42.05
CA ALA A 123 -68.49 -10.65 43.31
C ALA A 123 -68.60 -12.16 43.05
N THR A 124 -67.78 -12.94 43.73
CA THR A 124 -67.71 -14.40 43.59
C THR A 124 -68.07 -15.08 44.91
N SER A 125 -68.84 -16.16 44.82
CA SER A 125 -69.08 -17.05 45.96
C SER A 125 -67.92 -18.02 46.12
N SER A 126 -67.77 -18.58 47.32
CA SER A 126 -66.71 -19.56 47.60
C SER A 126 -66.78 -20.73 46.62
N GLY A 127 -65.66 -21.00 45.95
CA GLY A 127 -65.47 -22.09 45.01
C GLY A 127 -66.05 -21.89 43.60
N THR A 128 -66.60 -20.72 43.28
CA THR A 128 -67.24 -20.45 41.97
C THR A 128 -66.56 -19.38 41.13
N GLY A 129 -65.43 -18.83 41.58
CA GLY A 129 -64.70 -17.76 40.91
C GLY A 129 -63.91 -18.24 39.68
N SER A 130 -63.69 -17.29 38.77
CA SER A 130 -62.96 -17.44 37.51
C SER A 130 -62.07 -16.22 37.25
N LEU A 131 -61.14 -16.33 36.31
CA LEU A 131 -60.28 -15.20 35.92
C LEU A 131 -61.08 -13.98 35.42
N SER A 132 -62.21 -14.18 34.75
CA SER A 132 -63.06 -13.09 34.25
C SER A 132 -63.72 -12.25 35.35
N ASP A 133 -63.71 -12.73 36.60
CA ASP A 133 -64.22 -12.00 37.75
C ASP A 133 -63.18 -11.00 38.31
N TRP A 134 -61.97 -10.99 37.77
CA TRP A 134 -60.84 -10.20 38.23
C TRP A 134 -60.25 -9.30 37.13
N VAL A 135 -59.72 -8.16 37.53
CA VAL A 135 -58.81 -7.32 36.75
C VAL A 135 -57.41 -7.58 37.29
N THR A 136 -56.53 -8.08 36.43
CA THR A 136 -55.09 -8.20 36.70
C THR A 136 -54.38 -6.96 36.13
N VAL A 137 -53.86 -6.10 37.01
CA VAL A 137 -53.02 -4.96 36.60
C VAL A 137 -51.57 -5.41 36.73
N GLN A 138 -51.02 -5.86 35.60
CA GLN A 138 -49.63 -6.29 35.45
C GLN A 138 -48.72 -5.05 35.40
N SER A 139 -47.60 -5.05 36.12
CA SER A 139 -46.52 -4.07 35.87
C SER A 139 -45.82 -4.41 34.56
N ASN A 140 -46.48 -4.14 33.44
CA ASN A 140 -46.18 -4.68 32.10
C ASN A 140 -44.90 -4.10 31.43
N ILE A 141 -43.91 -3.64 32.19
CA ILE A 141 -42.63 -3.13 31.65
C ILE A 141 -41.73 -4.34 31.37
N GLY A 142 -41.94 -4.96 30.21
CA GLY A 142 -41.11 -6.06 29.72
C GLY A 142 -39.69 -5.64 29.33
N ILE A 143 -38.96 -6.55 28.67
CA ILE A 143 -37.60 -6.29 28.16
C ILE A 143 -37.65 -5.20 27.09
N ALA A 144 -36.76 -4.21 27.19
CA ALA A 144 -36.63 -3.15 26.19
C ALA A 144 -36.29 -3.74 24.81
N THR A 145 -36.97 -3.25 23.77
CA THR A 145 -36.64 -3.55 22.38
C THR A 145 -36.05 -2.32 21.70
N THR A 146 -35.66 -2.41 20.44
CA THR A 146 -35.17 -1.25 19.66
C THR A 146 -36.23 -0.16 19.45
N THR A 147 -37.50 -0.43 19.74
CA THR A 147 -38.62 0.50 19.51
C THR A 147 -39.60 0.61 20.68
N THR A 148 -39.46 -0.21 21.72
CA THR A 148 -40.33 -0.19 22.91
C THR A 148 -39.49 0.02 24.16
N PRO A 149 -39.72 1.10 24.94
CA PRO A 149 -39.10 1.28 26.24
C PRO A 149 -39.41 0.12 27.19
N GLY A 150 -38.42 -0.32 27.96
CA GLY A 150 -38.55 -1.46 28.86
C GLY A 150 -37.33 -1.59 29.78
N ILE A 151 -37.19 -2.75 30.42
CA ILE A 151 -36.01 -3.12 31.22
C ILE A 151 -34.90 -3.61 30.28
N ALA A 152 -33.71 -3.02 30.34
CA ALA A 152 -32.57 -3.38 29.49
C ALA A 152 -31.48 -4.11 30.30
N SER A 153 -30.89 -5.14 29.68
CA SER A 153 -29.70 -5.83 30.20
C SER A 153 -28.52 -5.55 29.29
N PHE A 154 -27.46 -4.98 29.85
CA PHE A 154 -26.24 -4.64 29.12
C PHE A 154 -25.11 -5.61 29.51
N PRO A 155 -24.50 -6.34 28.56
CA PRO A 155 -23.39 -7.22 28.87
C PRO A 155 -22.12 -6.40 29.15
N THR A 156 -21.47 -6.65 30.28
CA THR A 156 -20.16 -6.03 30.59
C THR A 156 -19.01 -6.66 29.80
N ALA A 157 -19.19 -7.89 29.31
CA ALA A 157 -18.20 -8.60 28.48
C ALA A 157 -17.90 -7.87 27.15
N GLY A 158 -18.77 -6.97 26.71
CA GLY A 158 -18.58 -6.15 25.50
C GLY A 158 -17.78 -4.86 25.71
N GLY A 159 -17.23 -4.63 26.91
CA GLY A 159 -16.47 -3.43 27.24
C GLY A 159 -17.32 -2.27 27.78
N LEU A 160 -18.64 -2.41 27.86
CA LEU A 160 -19.49 -1.41 28.52
C LEU A 160 -19.23 -1.41 30.03
N SER A 161 -19.20 -0.22 30.61
CA SER A 161 -19.10 -0.01 32.05
C SER A 161 -20.45 0.44 32.60
N ILE A 162 -20.89 -0.20 33.67
CA ILE A 162 -22.16 0.05 34.34
C ILE A 162 -21.84 0.39 35.80
N ASN A 163 -22.24 1.57 36.27
CA ASN A 163 -21.98 1.96 37.66
C ASN A 163 -23.09 1.47 38.61
N ALA A 164 -22.88 1.68 39.91
CA ALA A 164 -23.84 1.24 40.94
C ALA A 164 -25.22 1.94 40.83
N SER A 165 -25.29 3.08 40.15
CA SER A 165 -26.53 3.79 39.85
C SER A 165 -27.21 3.32 38.56
N GLY A 166 -26.60 2.38 37.83
CA GLY A 166 -27.13 1.82 36.57
C GLY A 166 -26.82 2.65 35.32
N GLU A 167 -25.96 3.67 35.41
CA GLU A 167 -25.55 4.43 34.23
C GLU A 167 -24.61 3.59 33.36
N VAL A 168 -24.84 3.61 32.05
CA VAL A 168 -24.07 2.84 31.06
C VAL A 168 -23.17 3.79 30.28
N SER A 169 -21.88 3.47 30.19
CA SER A 169 -20.95 4.19 29.33
C SER A 169 -20.01 3.25 28.58
N ALA A 170 -19.63 3.64 27.37
CA ALA A 170 -18.59 2.96 26.61
C ALA A 170 -17.23 3.64 26.90
N PRO A 171 -16.19 2.89 27.30
CA PRO A 171 -14.87 3.45 27.53
C PRO A 171 -14.21 3.84 26.20
N ASP A 172 -13.27 4.77 26.26
CA ASP A 172 -12.41 5.08 25.13
C ASP A 172 -11.56 3.85 24.75
N PHE A 173 -11.31 3.69 23.46
CA PHE A 173 -10.43 2.65 22.94
C PHE A 173 -9.03 2.82 23.55
N SER A 174 -8.57 1.80 24.27
CA SER A 174 -7.20 1.75 24.79
C SER A 174 -6.71 0.32 24.97
N GLY A 175 -5.43 0.11 24.69
CA GLY A 175 -4.76 -1.17 24.75
C GLY A 175 -5.31 -2.19 23.75
N THR A 176 -5.81 -3.30 24.31
CA THR A 176 -6.40 -4.42 23.56
C THR A 176 -7.91 -4.56 23.81
N GLY A 177 -8.50 -3.65 24.59
CA GLY A 177 -9.92 -3.68 24.91
C GLY A 177 -10.75 -3.01 23.80
N PRO A 178 -11.97 -3.53 23.51
CA PRO A 178 -12.92 -2.81 22.67
C PRO A 178 -13.35 -1.51 23.38
N GLY A 179 -13.54 -0.44 22.62
CA GLY A 179 -13.94 0.87 23.12
C GLY A 179 -14.32 1.83 21.99
N LEU A 180 -14.77 3.03 22.37
CA LEU A 180 -15.05 4.10 21.42
C LEU A 180 -13.77 4.61 20.78
N VAL A 181 -13.76 4.67 19.46
CA VAL A 181 -12.68 5.34 18.71
C VAL A 181 -12.84 6.85 18.94
N PRO A 182 -11.85 7.54 19.54
CA PRO A 182 -11.95 8.97 19.80
C PRO A 182 -12.10 9.76 18.49
N ASP A 183 -12.87 10.85 18.51
CA ASP A 183 -13.08 11.67 17.31
C ASP A 183 -11.75 12.20 16.74
N ALA A 184 -11.56 11.99 15.44
CA ALA A 184 -10.38 12.44 14.71
C ALA A 184 -10.49 13.89 14.21
N SER A 185 -11.67 14.52 14.31
CA SER A 185 -11.95 15.81 13.67
C SER A 185 -11.13 16.99 14.22
N ALA A 186 -10.69 16.91 15.47
CA ALA A 186 -9.79 17.91 16.09
C ALA A 186 -8.29 17.59 15.87
N VAL A 187 -7.97 16.48 15.20
CA VAL A 187 -6.60 16.00 15.02
C VAL A 187 -6.00 16.58 13.75
N THR A 188 -4.95 17.37 13.88
CA THR A 188 -4.23 17.96 12.74
C THR A 188 -3.17 17.01 12.18
N GLY A 189 -3.08 16.93 10.85
CA GLY A 189 -2.14 16.12 10.10
C GLY A 189 -2.51 14.63 9.99
N ASP A 190 -1.71 13.87 9.25
CA ASP A 190 -1.92 12.43 9.03
C ASP A 190 -1.48 11.63 10.26
N LYS A 191 -2.34 11.63 11.29
CA LYS A 191 -2.12 10.87 12.52
C LYS A 191 -2.91 9.58 12.52
N PHE A 192 -2.33 8.56 13.12
CA PHE A 192 -2.93 7.25 13.35
C PHE A 192 -3.31 7.11 14.82
N LEU A 193 -4.40 6.40 15.09
CA LEU A 193 -4.77 6.03 16.46
C LEU A 193 -3.79 4.96 16.95
N LYS A 194 -3.05 5.27 18.01
CA LYS A 194 -2.17 4.30 18.64
C LYS A 194 -2.98 3.27 19.42
N ARG A 195 -2.30 2.17 19.75
CA ARG A 195 -2.81 1.16 20.68
C ARG A 195 -3.18 1.72 22.05
N ASP A 196 -2.61 2.83 22.49
CA ASP A 196 -2.95 3.45 23.79
C ASP A 196 -4.18 4.39 23.75
N GLY A 197 -4.85 4.52 22.59
CA GLY A 197 -5.99 5.42 22.43
C GLY A 197 -5.62 6.85 22.07
N SER A 198 -4.32 7.20 22.03
CA SER A 198 -3.87 8.53 21.61
C SER A 198 -3.66 8.61 20.10
N TRP A 199 -4.00 9.76 19.52
CA TRP A 199 -3.64 10.07 18.13
C TRP A 199 -2.18 10.50 18.04
N ALA A 200 -1.43 9.94 17.10
CA ALA A 200 -0.03 10.29 16.89
C ALA A 200 0.39 10.20 15.45
N ALA A 201 1.46 10.91 15.09
CA ALA A 201 2.11 10.68 13.80
C ALA A 201 2.46 9.19 13.68
N GLY A 202 2.16 8.58 12.54
CA GLY A 202 2.50 7.19 12.27
C GLY A 202 4.02 6.94 12.41
N PRO A 203 4.46 5.68 12.59
CA PRO A 203 5.88 5.36 12.60
C PRO A 203 6.49 5.79 11.25
N VAL A 204 7.31 6.85 11.32
CA VAL A 204 8.01 7.55 10.23
C VAL A 204 7.20 7.76 8.95
N THR A 205 6.81 9.02 8.75
CA THR A 205 6.44 9.56 7.45
C THR A 205 7.56 9.27 6.44
N ASN A 206 7.37 8.26 5.60
CA ASN A 206 8.25 7.91 4.47
C ASN A 206 9.58 7.24 4.85
N VAL A 207 10.21 6.63 3.83
CA VAL A 207 11.58 6.08 3.94
C VAL A 207 12.52 7.22 4.34
N SER A 208 13.16 7.13 5.50
CA SER A 208 14.03 8.18 6.05
C SER A 208 15.48 8.08 5.62
N SER A 209 15.88 6.92 5.09
CA SER A 209 17.18 6.72 4.44
C SER A 209 17.17 5.44 3.62
N VAL A 210 18.04 5.37 2.61
CA VAL A 210 18.35 4.12 1.92
C VAL A 210 19.85 3.87 2.04
N ALA A 211 20.21 2.81 2.76
CA ALA A 211 21.58 2.31 2.76
C ALA A 211 21.86 1.61 1.44
N THR A 212 23.01 1.91 0.83
CA THR A 212 23.47 1.27 -0.41
C THR A 212 24.78 0.52 -0.17
N GLY A 213 25.02 -0.51 -0.98
CA GLY A 213 26.34 -1.12 -1.09
C GLY A 213 27.30 -0.24 -1.89
N ASN A 214 28.54 -0.73 -2.09
CA ASN A 214 29.52 -0.07 -2.95
C ASN A 214 28.99 0.13 -4.37
N GLY A 215 29.44 1.20 -5.04
CA GLY A 215 29.05 1.55 -6.41
C GLY A 215 27.79 2.42 -6.54
N LEU A 216 27.01 2.60 -5.47
CA LEU A 216 25.83 3.47 -5.44
C LEU A 216 25.89 4.46 -4.26
N LEU A 217 25.42 5.68 -4.49
CA LEU A 217 25.18 6.68 -3.46
C LEU A 217 23.71 6.63 -3.03
N GLY A 218 23.48 6.33 -1.76
CA GLY A 218 22.21 6.52 -1.05
C GLY A 218 22.38 7.50 0.11
N GLY A 219 21.56 7.36 1.15
CA GLY A 219 21.68 8.15 2.37
C GLY A 219 20.35 8.64 2.94
N PRO A 220 20.41 9.59 3.89
CA PRO A 220 19.24 10.21 4.50
C PRO A 220 18.32 10.90 3.49
N ILE A 221 17.01 10.77 3.68
CA ILE A 221 15.98 11.36 2.83
C ILE A 221 15.20 12.37 3.67
N THR A 222 15.25 13.65 3.26
CA THR A 222 14.57 14.77 3.94
C THR A 222 13.36 15.30 3.19
N SER A 223 13.23 15.01 1.90
CA SER A 223 12.07 15.35 1.07
C SER A 223 11.88 14.32 -0.05
N THR A 224 12.78 14.30 -1.03
CA THR A 224 12.88 13.24 -2.05
C THR A 224 14.24 12.56 -1.94
N GLY A 225 14.26 11.23 -1.98
CA GLY A 225 15.49 10.46 -1.98
C GLY A 225 15.85 10.03 -3.39
N THR A 226 17.11 10.20 -3.77
CA THR A 226 17.64 9.61 -5.01
C THR A 226 18.67 8.54 -4.66
N ILE A 227 18.67 7.47 -5.44
CA ILE A 227 19.80 6.55 -5.52
C ILE A 227 20.50 6.89 -6.82
N SER A 228 21.79 7.17 -6.76
CA SER A 228 22.59 7.49 -7.94
C SER A 228 23.80 6.58 -8.01
N PRO A 229 24.29 6.22 -9.21
CA PRO A 229 25.59 5.56 -9.30
C PRO A 229 26.68 6.48 -8.72
N ASP A 230 27.60 5.89 -7.96
CA ASP A 230 28.79 6.57 -7.49
C ASP A 230 29.83 6.56 -8.61
N TYR A 231 30.27 7.75 -9.04
CA TYR A 231 31.28 7.92 -10.08
C TYR A 231 32.59 8.53 -9.56
N THR A 232 32.64 8.96 -8.29
CA THR A 232 33.72 9.84 -7.80
C THR A 232 34.45 9.30 -6.58
N SER A 233 33.82 8.46 -5.75
CA SER A 233 34.49 7.90 -4.57
C SER A 233 35.45 6.76 -4.92
N ALA A 234 36.28 6.35 -3.95
CA ALA A 234 37.15 5.19 -4.09
C ALA A 234 36.37 3.86 -4.22
N ASN A 235 35.10 3.83 -3.78
CA ASN A 235 34.21 2.68 -3.89
C ASN A 235 33.17 2.87 -5.01
N ASN A 236 33.51 3.65 -6.05
CA ASN A 236 32.64 3.88 -7.20
C ASN A 236 32.33 2.58 -7.98
N ILE A 237 31.39 2.66 -8.93
CA ILE A 237 30.89 1.49 -9.66
C ILE A 237 31.96 0.69 -10.41
N ILE A 238 33.09 1.32 -10.77
CA ILE A 238 34.21 0.67 -11.47
C ILE A 238 35.23 0.15 -10.46
N LEU A 239 35.67 0.98 -9.52
CA LEU A 239 36.73 0.65 -8.57
C LEU A 239 36.30 -0.37 -7.51
N SER A 240 35.00 -0.45 -7.23
CA SER A 240 34.46 -1.47 -6.32
C SER A 240 34.29 -2.84 -6.97
N ALA A 241 34.36 -2.94 -8.30
CA ALA A 241 34.33 -4.21 -9.00
C ALA A 241 35.66 -4.96 -8.86
N ALA A 242 35.62 -6.28 -8.98
CA ALA A 242 36.83 -7.08 -9.03
C ALA A 242 37.66 -6.74 -10.29
N ASN A 243 38.98 -6.73 -10.16
CA ASN A 243 39.86 -6.52 -11.30
C ASN A 243 39.83 -7.75 -12.23
N GLY A 244 39.31 -7.57 -13.44
CA GLY A 244 39.21 -8.63 -14.46
C GLY A 244 40.50 -8.93 -15.23
N THR A 245 41.70 -8.62 -14.73
CA THR A 245 42.98 -8.87 -15.44
C THR A 245 43.18 -10.36 -15.79
N THR A 246 42.54 -11.28 -15.06
CA THR A 246 42.58 -12.72 -15.33
C THR A 246 41.53 -13.19 -16.32
N ASP A 247 40.54 -12.36 -16.64
CA ASP A 247 39.44 -12.72 -17.51
C ASP A 247 39.83 -12.49 -18.98
N THR A 248 39.49 -13.45 -19.84
CA THR A 248 39.70 -13.29 -21.29
C THR A 248 38.48 -12.63 -21.88
N LEU A 249 38.65 -11.43 -22.44
CA LEU A 249 37.56 -10.72 -23.12
C LEU A 249 37.19 -11.43 -24.43
N ALA A 250 35.91 -11.76 -24.59
CA ALA A 250 35.33 -12.43 -25.74
C ALA A 250 34.44 -11.50 -26.57
N ASP A 251 34.22 -11.84 -27.85
CA ASP A 251 33.41 -11.05 -28.78
C ASP A 251 31.94 -10.87 -28.33
N ALA A 252 31.45 -11.76 -27.45
CA ALA A 252 30.10 -11.73 -26.89
C ALA A 252 29.99 -10.94 -25.58
N ASP A 253 31.12 -10.50 -24.98
CA ASP A 253 31.07 -9.77 -23.71
C ASP A 253 30.42 -8.40 -23.89
N ASP A 254 29.59 -8.02 -22.92
CA ASP A 254 28.84 -6.77 -22.99
C ASP A 254 29.66 -5.59 -22.48
N ILE A 255 29.59 -4.47 -23.22
CA ILE A 255 30.04 -3.16 -22.78
C ILE A 255 28.86 -2.19 -22.76
N LEU A 256 28.82 -1.35 -21.74
CA LEU A 256 27.81 -0.32 -21.57
C LEU A 256 28.27 0.99 -22.22
N PHE A 257 27.39 1.65 -22.97
CA PHE A 257 27.65 2.93 -23.62
C PHE A 257 26.39 3.79 -23.69
N SER A 258 26.58 5.09 -23.94
CA SER A 258 25.47 6.02 -24.12
C SER A 258 25.10 6.18 -25.59
N VAL A 259 23.81 6.28 -25.88
CA VAL A 259 23.28 6.69 -27.18
C VAL A 259 22.18 7.72 -26.94
N GLY A 260 22.49 8.99 -27.18
CA GLY A 260 21.62 10.11 -26.77
C GLY A 260 21.46 10.13 -25.25
N ASN A 261 20.21 10.12 -24.77
CA ASN A 261 19.88 10.13 -23.34
C ASN A 261 19.69 8.72 -22.73
N ASN A 262 19.95 7.66 -23.50
CA ASN A 262 19.77 6.28 -23.05
C ASN A 262 21.12 5.62 -22.80
N VAL A 263 21.16 4.75 -21.79
CA VAL A 263 22.25 3.80 -21.57
C VAL A 263 21.88 2.49 -22.27
N LYS A 264 22.77 1.98 -23.12
CA LYS A 264 22.61 0.72 -23.84
C LYS A 264 23.82 -0.17 -23.56
N TYR A 265 23.66 -1.47 -23.75
CA TYR A 265 24.79 -2.38 -23.88
C TYR A 265 24.94 -2.81 -25.33
N GLY A 266 26.12 -3.30 -25.65
CA GLY A 266 26.41 -3.99 -26.89
C GLY A 266 27.64 -4.85 -26.70
N ASN A 267 27.86 -5.78 -27.61
CA ASN A 267 28.93 -6.75 -27.44
C ASN A 267 30.28 -6.16 -27.86
N LEU A 268 31.37 -6.69 -27.32
CA LEU A 268 32.72 -6.25 -27.62
C LEU A 268 33.06 -6.38 -29.11
N SER A 269 32.46 -7.34 -29.81
CA SER A 269 32.51 -7.45 -31.27
C SER A 269 32.02 -6.21 -32.01
N GLN A 270 30.99 -5.53 -31.49
CA GLN A 270 30.46 -4.29 -32.08
C GLN A 270 31.45 -3.14 -31.89
N LEU A 271 32.08 -3.03 -30.72
CA LEU A 271 33.13 -2.04 -30.46
C LEU A 271 34.37 -2.31 -31.31
N LYS A 272 34.80 -3.58 -31.42
CA LYS A 272 35.90 -4.03 -32.27
C LYS A 272 35.67 -3.65 -33.73
N ALA A 273 34.47 -3.89 -34.26
CA ALA A 273 34.11 -3.48 -35.61
C ALA A 273 34.14 -1.95 -35.78
N TYR A 274 33.65 -1.19 -34.80
CA TYR A 274 33.67 0.27 -34.84
C TYR A 274 35.08 0.86 -34.80
N ILE A 275 35.94 0.41 -33.87
CA ILE A 275 37.35 0.81 -33.80
C ILE A 275 38.07 0.41 -35.09
N GLY A 276 37.84 -0.81 -35.58
CA GLY A 276 38.42 -1.30 -36.83
C GLY A 276 37.94 -0.57 -38.09
N ALA A 277 36.79 0.11 -38.03
CA ALA A 277 36.23 0.88 -39.15
C ALA A 277 36.69 2.36 -39.18
N GLY A 278 37.46 2.82 -38.19
CA GLY A 278 37.96 4.20 -38.13
C GLY A 278 39.04 4.51 -39.18
N THR A 279 39.07 5.75 -39.68
CA THR A 279 40.17 6.27 -40.50
C THR A 279 41.48 6.24 -39.72
N GLY A 280 42.49 5.51 -40.22
CA GLY A 280 43.81 5.38 -39.56
C GLY A 280 44.11 4.01 -38.96
N THR A 281 43.19 3.03 -39.05
CA THR A 281 43.48 1.65 -38.66
C THR A 281 44.26 0.94 -39.77
N VAL A 282 45.52 0.56 -39.49
CA VAL A 282 46.31 -0.28 -40.39
C VAL A 282 45.71 -1.69 -40.39
N THR A 283 44.93 -2.01 -41.41
CA THR A 283 44.41 -3.35 -41.67
C THR A 283 45.16 -3.98 -42.84
N GLY A 284 45.49 -5.26 -42.76
CA GLY A 284 46.18 -5.98 -43.84
C GLY A 284 46.45 -7.45 -43.48
N SER A 285 46.76 -8.26 -44.49
CA SER A 285 46.95 -9.71 -44.37
C SER A 285 48.42 -10.15 -44.30
N GLY A 286 49.33 -9.24 -43.92
CA GLY A 286 50.77 -9.50 -43.88
C GLY A 286 51.20 -10.55 -42.84
N THR A 287 52.33 -11.20 -43.09
CA THR A 287 53.00 -12.10 -42.12
C THR A 287 53.74 -11.30 -41.04
N THR A 288 53.97 -11.91 -39.87
CA THR A 288 54.76 -11.31 -38.79
C THR A 288 56.11 -10.76 -39.30
N ASN A 289 56.49 -9.57 -38.84
CA ASN A 289 57.69 -8.81 -39.25
C ASN A 289 57.67 -8.20 -40.67
N THR A 290 56.51 -8.13 -41.32
CA THR A 290 56.33 -7.39 -42.57
C THR A 290 55.39 -6.21 -42.37
N ILE A 291 55.57 -5.12 -43.13
CA ILE A 291 54.53 -4.09 -43.25
C ILE A 291 53.36 -4.75 -43.99
N PRO A 292 52.14 -4.85 -43.41
CA PRO A 292 51.01 -5.48 -44.07
C PRO A 292 50.73 -4.83 -45.42
N VAL A 293 50.60 -5.65 -46.46
CA VAL A 293 50.09 -5.19 -47.76
C VAL A 293 48.61 -4.87 -47.57
N PHE A 294 48.19 -3.66 -47.96
CA PHE A 294 46.86 -3.14 -47.66
C PHE A 294 45.81 -3.92 -48.46
N SER A 295 44.72 -4.32 -47.79
CA SER A 295 43.60 -5.02 -48.44
C SER A 295 42.64 -4.09 -49.18
N SER A 296 42.82 -2.77 -49.05
CA SER A 296 42.10 -1.72 -49.78
C SER A 296 42.95 -0.45 -49.90
N SER A 297 42.62 0.43 -50.84
CA SER A 297 43.38 1.67 -51.15
C SER A 297 43.27 2.78 -50.10
N THR A 298 42.64 2.55 -48.95
CA THR A 298 42.22 3.62 -48.02
C THR A 298 42.76 3.46 -46.59
N ALA A 299 43.62 2.49 -46.30
CA ALA A 299 43.98 2.15 -44.92
C ALA A 299 45.00 3.09 -44.26
N VAL A 300 45.83 3.81 -45.03
CA VAL A 300 46.78 4.80 -44.50
C VAL A 300 46.68 6.07 -45.34
N GLY A 301 45.96 7.07 -44.80
CA GLY A 301 45.98 8.42 -45.37
C GLY A 301 47.39 9.00 -45.29
N ASP A 302 47.80 9.73 -46.33
CA ASP A 302 49.05 10.50 -46.38
C ASP A 302 50.35 9.69 -46.19
N SER A 303 50.32 8.38 -46.46
CA SER A 303 51.54 7.57 -46.52
C SER A 303 52.43 7.98 -47.69
N ILE A 304 53.74 8.11 -47.44
CA ILE A 304 54.74 8.29 -48.50
C ILE A 304 54.93 7.02 -49.34
N ILE A 305 54.49 5.86 -48.82
CA ILE A 305 54.51 4.57 -49.50
C ILE A 305 53.08 4.23 -49.92
N ALA A 306 52.85 4.10 -51.23
CA ALA A 306 51.60 3.66 -51.82
C ALA A 306 51.76 2.28 -52.47
N GLN A 307 50.66 1.54 -52.61
CA GLN A 307 50.63 0.31 -53.41
C GLN A 307 49.78 0.49 -54.66
N ASP A 308 50.05 -0.30 -55.70
CA ASP A 308 49.13 -0.42 -56.83
C ASP A 308 47.87 -1.21 -56.43
N ALA A 309 46.82 -1.11 -57.25
CA ALA A 309 45.55 -1.81 -57.00
C ALA A 309 45.70 -3.35 -56.96
N GLY A 310 46.73 -3.89 -57.62
CA GLY A 310 47.04 -5.32 -57.65
C GLY A 310 47.85 -5.81 -56.45
N ALA A 311 48.30 -4.92 -55.56
CA ALA A 311 49.16 -5.26 -54.42
C ALA A 311 50.48 -5.94 -54.86
N THR A 312 51.02 -5.56 -56.02
CA THR A 312 52.24 -6.10 -56.62
C THR A 312 53.43 -5.13 -56.60
N VAL A 313 53.16 -3.83 -56.45
CA VAL A 313 54.16 -2.75 -56.48
C VAL A 313 53.97 -1.84 -55.28
N ALA A 314 55.07 -1.54 -54.59
CA ALA A 314 55.14 -0.47 -53.60
C ALA A 314 55.91 0.73 -54.18
N THR A 315 55.28 1.90 -54.19
CA THR A 315 55.85 3.16 -54.68
C THR A 315 56.16 4.06 -53.50
N VAL A 316 57.38 4.60 -53.43
CA VAL A 316 57.76 5.63 -52.46
C VAL A 316 57.74 6.98 -53.17
N SER A 317 56.83 7.87 -52.78
CA SER A 317 56.69 9.21 -53.39
C SER A 317 57.83 10.18 -53.04
N GLY A 318 58.67 9.84 -52.06
CA GLY A 318 59.87 10.58 -51.69
C GLY A 318 61.14 9.72 -51.72
N ALA A 319 62.18 10.17 -51.02
CA ALA A 319 63.47 9.49 -51.00
C ALA A 319 63.44 8.19 -50.18
N LEU A 320 64.03 7.12 -50.74
CA LEU A 320 64.28 5.88 -50.02
C LEU A 320 65.74 5.85 -49.53
N THR A 321 65.95 6.01 -48.22
CA THR A 321 67.27 5.88 -47.58
C THR A 321 67.30 4.58 -46.78
N THR A 322 68.32 3.73 -46.98
CA THR A 322 68.46 2.46 -46.26
C THR A 322 69.80 2.40 -45.53
N THR A 323 69.79 1.93 -44.27
CA THR A 323 71.01 1.76 -43.44
C THR A 323 71.65 0.37 -43.61
N GLY A 324 71.03 -0.51 -44.40
CA GLY A 324 71.46 -1.88 -44.65
C GLY A 324 71.46 -2.25 -46.13
N THR A 325 71.60 -3.53 -46.43
CA THR A 325 71.58 -4.04 -47.81
C THR A 325 70.17 -4.06 -48.38
N LEU A 326 69.99 -3.40 -49.52
CA LEU A 326 68.79 -3.56 -50.35
C LEU A 326 69.03 -4.70 -51.34
N THR A 327 68.30 -5.81 -51.18
CA THR A 327 68.36 -6.94 -52.12
C THR A 327 67.33 -6.71 -53.22
N ILE A 328 67.79 -6.41 -54.44
CA ILE A 328 66.93 -6.12 -55.58
C ILE A 328 67.07 -7.25 -56.60
N PRO A 329 65.99 -7.98 -56.93
CA PRO A 329 66.06 -9.09 -57.89
C PRO A 329 66.31 -8.62 -59.32
N SER A 330 65.78 -7.45 -59.69
CA SER A 330 66.00 -6.79 -60.98
C SER A 330 65.79 -5.29 -60.86
N ILE A 331 66.60 -4.51 -61.58
CA ILE A 331 66.42 -3.06 -61.72
C ILE A 331 65.98 -2.79 -63.16
N THR A 332 65.01 -1.89 -63.34
CA THR A 332 64.63 -1.38 -64.65
C THR A 332 64.95 0.11 -64.78
N ASP A 333 65.13 0.57 -66.01
CA ASP A 333 65.26 1.98 -66.33
C ASP A 333 63.91 2.70 -66.39
N SER A 334 63.89 3.99 -66.76
CA SER A 334 62.65 4.78 -66.88
C SER A 334 61.69 4.29 -67.97
N ALA A 335 62.12 3.37 -68.85
CA ALA A 335 61.29 2.74 -69.88
C ALA A 335 60.91 1.29 -69.53
N ALA A 336 61.11 0.88 -68.27
CA ALA A 336 60.87 -0.47 -67.75
C ALA A 336 61.75 -1.58 -68.40
N SER A 337 62.93 -1.23 -68.94
CA SER A 337 63.89 -2.20 -69.49
C SER A 337 64.91 -2.65 -68.45
N THR A 338 65.27 -3.95 -68.41
CA THR A 338 66.30 -4.52 -67.52
C THR A 338 67.73 -4.40 -68.06
N GLY A 339 67.90 -3.81 -69.25
CA GLY A 339 69.21 -3.65 -69.88
C GLY A 339 69.77 -4.95 -70.46
N THR A 340 70.92 -4.83 -71.12
CA THR A 340 71.69 -5.95 -71.69
C THR A 340 73.07 -6.05 -71.02
N SER A 341 73.74 -7.19 -71.22
CA SER A 341 75.07 -7.42 -70.64
C SER A 341 76.06 -6.33 -71.06
N GLY A 342 76.83 -5.82 -70.11
CA GLY A 342 77.82 -4.74 -70.33
C GLY A 342 77.24 -3.32 -70.26
N GLN A 343 75.95 -3.16 -69.97
CA GLN A 343 75.35 -1.86 -69.72
C GLN A 343 75.36 -1.48 -68.24
N VAL A 344 75.40 -0.18 -67.97
CA VAL A 344 75.25 0.42 -66.64
C VAL A 344 74.11 1.44 -66.67
N LEU A 345 73.41 1.62 -65.55
CA LEU A 345 72.44 2.72 -65.45
C LEU A 345 73.21 4.04 -65.47
N THR A 346 72.81 4.91 -66.38
CA THR A 346 73.38 6.24 -66.57
C THR A 346 72.28 7.30 -66.59
N ALA A 347 72.66 8.56 -66.42
CA ALA A 347 71.75 9.67 -66.63
C ALA A 347 71.44 9.82 -68.13
N GLY A 348 70.16 9.73 -68.48
CA GLY A 348 69.63 10.02 -69.80
C GLY A 348 69.16 11.46 -69.94
N SER A 349 68.61 11.81 -71.11
CA SER A 349 68.03 13.12 -71.38
C SER A 349 66.83 13.40 -70.46
N GLY A 350 66.71 14.64 -69.96
CA GLY A 350 65.55 15.06 -69.17
C GLY A 350 65.45 14.44 -67.77
N GLY A 351 66.54 13.90 -67.23
CA GLY A 351 66.57 13.30 -65.89
C GLY A 351 66.07 11.86 -65.83
N ALA A 352 65.76 11.24 -66.98
CA ALA A 352 65.50 9.80 -67.04
C ALA A 352 66.76 9.01 -66.65
N VAL A 353 66.56 7.86 -66.01
CA VAL A 353 67.64 6.88 -65.84
C VAL A 353 67.53 5.91 -67.00
N THR A 354 68.62 5.67 -67.73
CA THR A 354 68.66 4.80 -68.92
C THR A 354 69.83 3.85 -68.87
N TRP A 355 69.73 2.71 -69.57
CA TRP A 355 70.88 1.83 -69.76
C TRP A 355 71.82 2.38 -70.83
N GLY A 356 73.08 2.62 -70.45
CA GLY A 356 74.15 3.06 -71.33
C GLY A 356 75.25 2.01 -71.44
N THR A 357 76.01 2.03 -72.52
CA THR A 357 77.24 1.22 -72.62
C THR A 357 78.21 1.63 -71.53
N ALA A 358 78.74 0.67 -70.77
CA ALA A 358 79.82 0.94 -69.83
C ALA A 358 81.02 1.55 -70.59
N ALA A 359 81.65 2.58 -70.02
CA ALA A 359 82.81 3.23 -70.64
C ALA A 359 83.94 2.20 -70.83
N ALA A 360 84.29 1.93 -72.08
CA ALA A 360 85.28 0.92 -72.45
C ALA A 360 86.73 1.48 -72.53
N SER A 361 86.92 2.80 -72.40
CA SER A 361 88.21 3.47 -72.62
C SER A 361 88.55 4.53 -71.55
N TYR A 362 89.85 4.83 -71.41
CA TYR A 362 90.36 5.85 -70.49
C TYR A 362 90.08 7.25 -71.03
N THR A 363 89.91 8.25 -70.15
CA THR A 363 89.59 9.63 -70.56
C THR A 363 90.77 10.37 -71.19
N LYS A 364 91.98 10.21 -70.64
CA LYS A 364 93.23 10.69 -71.27
C LYS A 364 94.47 10.16 -70.54
N TRP A 365 95.61 10.17 -71.23
CA TRP A 365 96.95 10.10 -70.66
C TRP A 365 97.61 11.46 -70.83
N VAL A 366 98.25 12.01 -69.79
CA VAL A 366 98.94 13.31 -69.90
C VAL A 366 100.44 13.06 -70.00
N LEU A 367 101.04 13.39 -71.13
CA LEU A 367 102.49 13.39 -71.32
C LEU A 367 103.06 14.75 -70.89
N THR A 368 103.81 14.77 -69.78
CA THR A 368 104.49 15.97 -69.27
C THR A 368 105.98 15.79 -69.44
N GLY A 369 106.67 16.79 -70.02
CA GLY A 369 108.14 16.83 -70.11
C GLY A 369 108.75 17.79 -69.11
N ASP A 370 110.08 17.75 -68.96
CA ASP A 370 110.85 18.65 -68.08
C ASP A 370 110.82 20.12 -68.54
N ALA A 371 110.43 20.37 -69.79
CA ALA A 371 110.10 21.69 -70.34
C ALA A 371 108.99 21.56 -71.40
N GLY A 372 108.18 22.62 -71.57
CA GLY A 372 107.06 22.67 -72.52
C GLY A 372 105.67 22.45 -71.88
N THR A 373 104.62 22.55 -72.69
CA THR A 373 103.23 22.37 -72.22
C THR A 373 102.85 20.88 -72.25
N PRO A 374 102.30 20.31 -71.15
CA PRO A 374 101.79 18.95 -71.14
C PRO A 374 100.84 18.67 -72.31
N GLN A 375 100.93 17.48 -72.90
CA GLN A 375 100.07 17.04 -73.98
C GLN A 375 99.09 15.99 -73.47
N ASP A 376 97.80 16.20 -73.74
CA ASP A 376 96.78 15.19 -73.52
C ASP A 376 96.83 14.19 -74.70
N ILE A 377 96.77 12.90 -74.37
CA ILE A 377 96.67 11.80 -75.32
C ILE A 377 95.33 11.11 -75.05
N LEU A 378 94.40 11.30 -75.96
CA LEU A 378 93.06 10.76 -75.92
C LEU A 378 93.06 9.27 -76.31
N ASP A 379 91.91 8.59 -76.18
CA ASP A 379 91.78 7.15 -76.46
C ASP A 379 91.96 6.76 -77.93
N THR A 380 91.85 7.73 -78.84
CA THR A 380 92.07 7.57 -80.28
C THR A 380 93.48 7.95 -80.73
N GLU A 381 94.30 8.49 -79.83
CA GLU A 381 95.60 9.04 -80.15
C GLU A 381 96.72 8.08 -79.74
N SER A 382 97.76 8.01 -80.56
CA SER A 382 98.95 7.20 -80.29
C SER A 382 100.14 8.09 -79.99
N ALA A 383 100.76 7.89 -78.83
CA ALA A 383 102.02 8.54 -78.47
C ALA A 383 103.19 7.81 -79.17
N THR A 384 103.96 8.50 -80.00
CA THR A 384 105.19 7.93 -80.59
C THR A 384 106.41 8.69 -80.10
N ILE A 385 107.40 7.98 -79.56
CA ILE A 385 108.67 8.55 -79.11
C ILE A 385 109.73 8.19 -80.15
N SER A 386 110.31 9.19 -80.82
CA SER A 386 111.34 9.02 -81.86
C SER A 386 112.60 9.84 -81.55
N SER A 387 113.77 9.34 -81.98
CA SER A 387 115.04 10.07 -81.92
C SER A 387 115.64 10.21 -83.31
N GLY A 388 116.20 11.40 -83.60
CA GLY A 388 116.96 11.66 -84.83
C GLY A 388 118.39 11.11 -84.81
N ASN A 389 118.84 10.56 -83.69
CA ASN A 389 120.14 9.89 -83.52
C ASN A 389 119.95 8.53 -82.80
N THR A 390 120.96 7.67 -82.80
CA THR A 390 120.91 6.32 -82.19
C THR A 390 120.90 6.31 -80.65
N ALA A 391 120.66 7.44 -79.97
CA ALA A 391 120.82 7.57 -78.51
C ALA A 391 119.60 7.16 -77.67
N ILE A 392 118.39 7.04 -78.23
CA ILE A 392 117.20 6.66 -77.45
C ILE A 392 116.73 5.26 -77.85
N THR A 393 116.68 4.34 -76.87
CA THR A 393 116.09 3.01 -77.05
C THR A 393 114.80 2.92 -76.25
N THR A 394 113.69 2.57 -76.91
CA THR A 394 112.40 2.33 -76.26
C THR A 394 112.04 0.85 -76.33
N SER A 395 111.56 0.28 -75.21
CA SER A 395 110.97 -1.05 -75.21
C SER A 395 109.63 -1.01 -74.48
N ALA A 396 108.58 -1.49 -75.15
CA ALA A 396 107.26 -1.62 -74.54
C ALA A 396 107.19 -2.94 -73.76
N GLY A 397 106.94 -2.86 -72.45
CA GLY A 397 106.70 -4.03 -71.60
C GLY A 397 105.22 -4.46 -71.63
N SER A 398 104.95 -5.68 -71.18
CA SER A 398 103.61 -6.29 -71.18
C SER A 398 102.58 -5.63 -70.25
N THR A 399 102.99 -4.73 -69.36
CA THR A 399 102.10 -4.09 -68.37
C THR A 399 102.16 -2.56 -68.44
N ARG A 400 101.76 -1.99 -69.58
CA ARG A 400 101.55 -0.53 -69.76
C ARG A 400 102.76 0.32 -69.35
N THR A 401 103.95 -0.28 -69.33
CA THR A 401 105.20 0.33 -68.88
C THR A 401 106.08 0.49 -70.10
N LEU A 402 106.42 1.74 -70.42
CA LEU A 402 107.35 2.09 -71.47
C LEU A 402 108.67 2.51 -70.81
N THR A 403 109.72 1.71 -70.98
CA THR A 403 111.05 2.05 -70.49
C THR A 403 111.81 2.82 -71.57
N ILE A 404 112.26 4.02 -71.22
CA ILE A 404 113.06 4.89 -72.09
C ILE A 404 114.45 4.97 -71.47
N THR A 405 115.46 4.56 -72.23
CA THR A 405 116.86 4.63 -71.79
C THR A 405 117.63 5.48 -72.79
N SER A 406 118.40 6.44 -72.26
CA SER A 406 119.29 7.33 -73.00
C SER A 406 120.73 6.82 -72.96
#